data_AF-A0A2E1A8X4-F1
#
_entry.id   AF-A0A2E1A8X4-F1
#
_cell.length_a   1.000
_cell.length_b   1.000
_cell.length_c   1.000
_cell.angle_alpha   90.00
_cell.angle_beta   90.00
_cell.angle_gamma   90.00
#
_symmetry.space_group_name_H-M   'P 1'
#
loop_
_entity.id
_entity.type
_entity.pdbx_description
1 polymer ?
#
loop_
_entity_poly.entity_id
_entity_poly.type
_entity_poly.pdbx_seq_one_letter_code
_entity_poly.pdbx_strand_id
1 'polypeptide(L)'
;MAHKRPAEQIDRLLDAVEHIRAGQQHLARPLLQQLIREDSDFEDAWLWMSVAVDEVDQTVVCLDNVLRINPKNDHAALALARLQAEDMVDEKQRRRLRSLRDGFLMLFWLLAGGILLSLFLWFMVGMQALA
;
A
#
# COMPACT_ATOMS: atom_id res chain seq x y z
N MET A 1 24.01 21.44 -14.09
CA MET A 1 22.70 21.00 -13.57
C MET A 1 21.82 22.23 -13.54
N ALA A 2 20.78 22.28 -14.36
CA ALA A 2 19.93 23.45 -14.50
C ALA A 2 19.13 23.63 -13.20
N HIS A 3 19.50 24.61 -12.39
CA HIS A 3 18.67 25.08 -11.29
C HIS A 3 17.43 25.72 -11.94
N LYS A 4 16.38 24.93 -12.17
CA LYS A 4 15.11 25.42 -12.70
C LYS A 4 14.58 26.49 -11.75
N ARG A 5 13.98 27.54 -12.30
CA ARG A 5 13.56 28.71 -11.51
C ARG A 5 12.47 28.27 -10.53
N PRO A 6 12.52 28.69 -9.25
CA PRO A 6 11.53 28.31 -8.23
C PRO A 6 10.09 28.62 -8.66
N ALA A 7 9.86 29.67 -9.46
CA ALA A 7 8.57 29.98 -10.06
C ALA A 7 7.97 28.82 -10.88
N GLU A 8 8.77 28.12 -11.70
CA GLU A 8 8.29 27.04 -12.56
C GLU A 8 7.95 25.76 -11.76
N GLN A 9 8.59 25.57 -10.60
CA GLN A 9 8.24 24.49 -9.67
C GLN A 9 6.91 24.80 -8.96
N ILE A 10 6.72 26.06 -8.56
CA ILE A 10 5.48 26.53 -7.93
C ILE A 10 4.30 26.41 -8.90
N ASP A 11 4.44 26.85 -10.15
CA ASP A 11 3.35 26.76 -11.14
C ASP A 11 2.92 25.30 -11.35
N ARG A 12 3.88 24.39 -11.54
CA ARG A 12 3.58 22.94 -11.66
C ARG A 12 2.97 22.33 -10.40
N LEU A 13 3.36 22.82 -9.23
CA LEU A 13 2.75 22.40 -7.96
C LEU A 13 1.29 22.86 -7.92
N LEU A 14 1.01 24.10 -8.29
CA LEU A 14 -0.35 24.63 -8.35
C LEU A 14 -1.23 23.84 -9.33
N ASP A 15 -0.73 23.53 -10.53
CA ASP A 15 -1.43 22.67 -11.50
C ASP A 15 -1.77 21.30 -10.90
N ALA A 16 -0.82 20.68 -10.20
CA ALA A 16 -1.06 19.41 -9.53
C ALA A 16 -2.13 19.52 -8.43
N VAL A 17 -2.12 20.61 -7.67
CA VAL A 17 -3.13 20.89 -6.62
C VAL A 17 -4.51 21.07 -7.24
N GLU A 18 -4.64 21.75 -8.37
CA GLU A 18 -5.91 21.89 -9.08
C GLU A 18 -6.45 20.53 -9.53
N HIS A 19 -5.60 19.67 -10.09
CA HIS A 19 -5.99 18.30 -10.43
C HIS A 19 -6.43 17.49 -9.21
N ILE A 20 -5.75 17.60 -8.07
CA ILE A 20 -6.17 16.94 -6.82
C ILE A 20 -7.54 17.44 -6.38
N ARG A 21 -7.77 18.76 -6.39
CA ARG A 21 -9.06 19.37 -6.02
C ARG A 21 -10.18 18.96 -6.97
N ALA A 22 -9.88 18.73 -8.24
CA ALA A 22 -10.82 18.21 -9.22
C ALA A 22 -11.07 16.69 -9.11
N GLY A 23 -10.44 15.99 -8.15
CA GLY A 23 -10.54 14.53 -8.01
C GLY A 23 -9.81 13.77 -9.12
N GLN A 24 -8.82 14.39 -9.76
CA GLN A 24 -8.05 13.85 -10.87
C GLN A 24 -6.62 13.50 -10.41
N GLN A 25 -6.51 12.67 -9.37
CA GLN A 25 -5.22 12.34 -8.76
C GLN A 25 -4.24 11.69 -9.76
N HIS A 26 -4.75 10.93 -10.73
CA HIS A 26 -3.94 10.32 -11.79
C HIS A 26 -3.21 11.35 -12.67
N LEU A 27 -3.73 12.57 -12.82
CA LEU A 27 -3.06 13.67 -13.53
C LEU A 27 -2.09 14.44 -12.63
N ALA A 28 -2.37 14.51 -11.32
CA ALA A 28 -1.50 15.17 -10.36
C ALA A 28 -0.23 14.37 -10.04
N ARG A 29 -0.32 13.04 -9.93
CA ARG A 29 0.82 12.16 -9.55
C ARG A 29 2.06 12.37 -10.43
N PRO A 30 1.97 12.36 -11.77
CA PRO A 30 3.15 12.53 -12.62
C PRO A 30 3.85 13.88 -12.41
N LEU A 31 3.08 14.96 -12.21
CA LEU A 31 3.59 16.30 -11.96
C LEU A 31 4.36 16.36 -10.65
N LEU A 32 3.75 15.87 -9.57
CA LEU A 32 4.39 15.81 -8.25
C LEU A 32 5.62 14.92 -8.24
N GLN A 33 5.57 13.77 -8.94
CA GLN A 33 6.72 12.87 -9.02
C GLN A 33 7.88 13.51 -9.80
N GLN A 34 7.58 14.32 -10.82
CA GLN A 34 8.62 15.09 -11.51
C GLN A 34 9.23 16.15 -10.60
N LEU A 35 8.41 16.89 -9.85
CA LEU A 35 8.89 17.89 -8.90
C LEU A 35 9.81 17.26 -7.85
N ILE A 36 9.42 16.12 -7.28
CA ILE A 36 10.22 15.37 -6.30
C ILE A 36 11.52 14.82 -6.91
N ARG A 37 11.51 14.38 -8.17
CA ARG A 37 12.74 13.92 -8.86
C ARG A 37 13.71 15.05 -9.13
N GLU A 38 13.20 16.25 -9.40
CA GLU A 38 14.02 17.44 -9.63
C GLU A 38 14.55 18.01 -8.32
N ASP A 39 13.74 17.98 -7.26
CA ASP A 39 14.08 18.43 -5.92
C ASP A 39 13.45 17.48 -4.88
N SER A 40 14.29 16.60 -4.32
CA SER A 40 13.86 15.62 -3.31
C SER A 40 13.54 16.23 -1.96
N ASP A 41 13.96 17.48 -1.71
CA ASP A 41 13.70 18.21 -0.47
C ASP A 41 12.53 19.18 -0.63
N PHE A 42 11.75 19.08 -1.72
CA PHE A 42 10.56 19.89 -1.92
C PHE A 42 9.39 19.40 -1.04
N GLU A 43 9.33 19.94 0.18
CA GLU A 43 8.36 19.63 1.22
C GLU A 43 6.90 19.61 0.72
N ASP A 44 6.47 20.67 0.04
CA ASP A 44 5.08 20.80 -0.41
C ASP A 44 4.71 19.74 -1.46
N ALA A 45 5.64 19.37 -2.34
CA ALA A 45 5.39 18.34 -3.34
C ALA A 45 5.18 16.97 -2.69
N TRP A 46 5.95 16.65 -1.65
CA TRP A 46 5.74 15.43 -0.85
C TRP A 46 4.43 15.46 -0.08
N LEU A 47 4.06 16.61 0.49
CA LEU A 47 2.81 16.77 1.22
C LEU A 47 1.60 16.59 0.30
N TRP A 48 1.61 17.18 -0.90
CA TRP A 48 0.53 16.97 -1.86
C TRP A 48 0.52 15.57 -2.47
N MET A 49 1.69 14.93 -2.60
CA MET A 49 1.77 13.53 -3.03
C MET A 49 1.06 12.60 -2.04
N SER A 50 1.13 12.87 -0.74
CA SER A 50 0.47 12.05 0.28
C SER A 50 -1.06 12.00 0.09
N VAL A 51 -1.65 13.06 -0.48
CA VAL A 51 -3.08 13.16 -0.81
C VAL A 51 -3.38 12.57 -2.20
N ALA A 52 -2.41 12.59 -3.10
CA ALA A 52 -2.58 12.11 -4.46
C ALA A 52 -2.54 10.58 -4.57
N VAL A 53 -1.84 9.86 -3.68
CA VAL A 53 -1.73 8.40 -3.69
C VAL A 53 -2.97 7.71 -3.10
N ASP A 54 -3.30 6.50 -3.58
CA ASP A 54 -4.49 5.75 -3.12
C ASP A 54 -4.20 4.86 -1.91
N GLU A 55 -2.95 4.38 -1.80
CA GLU A 55 -2.57 3.42 -0.77
C GLU A 55 -2.08 4.12 0.49
N VAL A 56 -2.62 3.73 1.64
CA VAL A 56 -2.24 4.26 2.95
C VAL A 56 -0.73 4.12 3.21
N ASP A 57 -0.14 2.98 2.85
CA ASP A 57 1.31 2.74 2.97
C ASP A 57 2.12 3.79 2.20
N GLN A 58 1.66 4.17 1.00
CA GLN A 58 2.31 5.20 0.19
C GLN A 58 2.12 6.60 0.78
N THR A 59 0.93 6.89 1.33
CA THR A 59 0.66 8.14 2.05
C THR A 59 1.61 8.29 3.24
N VAL A 60 1.79 7.22 4.04
CA VAL A 60 2.72 7.21 5.18
C VAL A 60 4.15 7.51 4.73
N VAL A 61 4.63 6.88 3.66
CA VAL A 61 5.98 7.14 3.12
C VAL A 61 6.13 8.59 2.66
N CYS A 62 5.11 9.19 2.06
CA CYS A 62 5.15 10.59 1.65
C CYS A 62 5.22 11.53 2.85
N LEU A 63 4.40 11.29 3.88
CA LEU A 63 4.38 12.09 5.11
C LEU A 63 5.68 11.96 5.92
N ASP A 64 6.27 10.77 5.95
CA ASP A 64 7.58 10.54 6.58
C ASP A 64 8.67 11.36 5.89
N ASN A 65 8.65 11.43 4.55
CA ASN A 65 9.56 12.31 3.81
C ASN A 65 9.34 13.79 4.12
N VAL A 66 8.09 14.26 4.25
CA VAL A 66 7.80 15.63 4.68
C VAL A 66 8.43 15.91 6.04
N LEU A 67 8.25 15.02 7.02
CA LEU A 67 8.79 15.19 8.36
C LEU A 67 10.31 15.04 8.42
N ARG A 68 10.92 14.26 7.52
CA ARG A 68 12.37 14.18 7.33
C ARG A 68 12.94 15.52 6.87
N ILE A 69 12.25 16.19 5.93
CA ILE A 69 12.65 17.50 5.38
C ILE A 69 12.39 18.61 6.40
N ASN A 70 11.17 18.65 6.95
CA ASN A 70 10.73 19.62 7.93
C ASN A 70 10.03 18.92 9.12
N PRO A 71 10.79 18.61 10.19
CA PRO A 71 10.26 17.97 11.39
C PRO A 71 9.21 18.81 12.13
N LYS A 72 9.07 20.11 11.81
CA LYS A 72 8.12 21.02 12.43
C LYS A 72 6.82 21.16 11.62
N ASN A 73 6.63 20.35 10.59
CA ASN A 73 5.38 20.37 9.84
C ASN A 73 4.26 19.68 10.64
N ASP A 74 3.49 20.49 11.36
CA ASP A 74 2.37 20.04 12.18
C ASP A 74 1.28 19.34 11.35
N HIS A 75 1.09 19.73 10.09
CA HIS A 75 0.10 19.10 9.21
C HIS A 75 0.47 17.66 8.89
N ALA A 76 1.74 17.42 8.54
CA ALA A 76 2.23 16.08 8.25
C ALA A 76 2.25 15.19 9.49
N ALA A 77 2.69 15.74 10.63
CA ALA A 77 2.69 15.03 11.90
C ALA A 77 1.28 14.61 12.33
N LEU A 78 0.30 15.51 12.21
CA LEU A 78 -1.08 15.22 12.55
C LEU A 78 -1.71 14.19 11.60
N ALA A 79 -1.44 14.30 10.29
CA ALA A 79 -1.93 13.34 9.31
C ALA A 79 -1.36 11.94 9.57
N LEU A 80 -0.06 11.83 9.84
CA LEU A 80 0.59 10.56 10.14
C LEU A 80 0.06 9.93 11.44
N ALA A 81 -0.14 10.73 12.48
CA ALA A 81 -0.71 10.26 13.75
C ALA A 81 -2.14 9.71 13.59
N ARG A 82 -2.95 10.31 12.70
CA ARG A 82 -4.30 9.81 12.39
C ARG A 82 -4.26 8.47 11.68
N LEU A 83 -3.41 8.33 10.66
CA LEU A 83 -3.27 7.07 9.91
C LEU A 83 -2.79 5.93 10.82
N GLN A 84 -1.82 6.19 11.70
CA GLN A 84 -1.36 5.20 12.67
C GLN A 84 -2.47 4.76 13.64
N ALA A 85 -3.34 5.69 14.05
CA ALA A 85 -4.48 5.35 14.89
C ALA A 85 -5.51 4.47 14.15
N GLU A 86 -5.74 4.72 12.85
CA GLU A 86 -6.60 3.90 12.00
C GLU A 86 -6.00 2.51 11.75
N ASP A 87 -4.71 2.41 11.44
CA ASP A 87 -4.00 1.14 11.27
C ASP A 87 -4.07 0.27 12.53
N MET A 88 -3.93 0.86 13.72
CA MET A 88 -4.07 0.12 14.98
C MET A 88 -5.48 -0.47 15.19
N VAL A 89 -6.52 0.19 14.68
CA VAL A 89 -7.90 -0.30 14.70
C VAL A 89 -8.09 -1.41 13.67
N ASP A 90 -7.57 -1.23 12.46
CA ASP A 90 -7.63 -2.18 11.36
C ASP A 90 -6.82 -3.46 11.64
N GLU A 91 -5.65 -3.35 12.27
CA GLU A 91 -4.83 -4.49 12.66
C GLU A 91 -5.57 -5.46 13.58
N LYS A 92 -6.43 -4.96 14.48
CA LYS A 92 -7.29 -5.82 15.31
C LYS A 92 -8.25 -6.64 14.44
N GLN A 93 -8.82 -6.05 13.40
CA GLN A 93 -9.72 -6.76 12.48
C GLN A 93 -8.96 -7.73 11.56
N ARG A 94 -7.82 -7.32 11.02
CA ARG A 94 -7.02 -8.14 10.10
C ARG A 94 -6.45 -9.40 10.78
N ARG A 95 -6.10 -9.35 12.08
CA ARG A 95 -5.72 -10.54 12.87
C ARG A 95 -6.85 -11.56 12.96
N ARG A 96 -8.12 -11.12 13.07
CA ARG A 96 -9.28 -12.02 13.05
C ARG A 96 -9.50 -12.66 11.67
N LEU A 97 -9.29 -11.90 10.59
CA LEU A 97 -9.54 -12.39 9.23
C LEU A 97 -8.47 -13.36 8.71
N ARG A 98 -7.18 -13.19 9.05
CA ARG A 98 -6.11 -14.13 8.63
C ARG A 98 -6.38 -15.57 9.12
N SER A 99 -6.93 -15.71 10.33
CA SER A 99 -7.29 -17.01 10.90
C SER A 99 -8.34 -17.77 10.08
N LEU A 100 -9.20 -17.08 9.33
CA LEU A 100 -10.27 -17.72 8.57
C LEU A 100 -9.75 -18.33 7.26
N ARG A 101 -8.86 -17.63 6.53
CA ARG A 101 -8.28 -18.13 5.27
C ARG A 101 -7.38 -19.34 5.49
N ASP A 102 -6.57 -19.30 6.54
CA ASP A 102 -5.63 -20.38 6.84
C ASP A 102 -6.35 -21.64 7.36
N GLY A 103 -7.50 -21.46 8.03
CA GLY A 103 -8.38 -22.57 8.42
C GLY A 103 -8.97 -23.33 7.21
N PHE A 104 -9.41 -22.62 6.17
CA PHE A 104 -9.94 -23.24 4.95
C PHE A 104 -8.88 -24.03 4.17
N LEU A 105 -7.63 -23.54 4.12
CA LEU A 105 -6.52 -24.24 3.49
C LEU A 105 -6.18 -25.54 4.24
N MET A 106 -6.13 -25.50 5.58
CA MET A 106 -5.89 -26.71 6.38
C MET A 106 -6.99 -27.77 6.18
N LEU A 107 -8.27 -27.37 6.14
CA LEU A 107 -9.38 -28.29 5.90
C LEU A 107 -9.31 -28.91 4.50
N PHE A 108 -8.99 -28.12 3.47
CA PHE A 108 -8.83 -28.60 2.10
C PHE A 108 -7.71 -29.65 2.00
N TRP A 109 -6.55 -29.40 2.61
CA TRP A 109 -5.44 -30.35 2.60
C TRP A 109 -5.75 -31.65 3.36
N LEU A 110 -6.49 -31.59 4.48
CA LEU A 110 -6.95 -32.78 5.21
C LEU A 110 -7.89 -33.65 4.36
N LEU A 111 -8.85 -33.04 3.65
CA LEU A 111 -9.77 -33.75 2.78
C LEU A 111 -9.06 -34.35 1.56
N ALA A 112 -8.21 -33.58 0.89
CA ALA A 112 -7.45 -34.03 -0.27
C ALA A 112 -6.51 -35.21 0.08
N GLY A 113 -5.82 -35.13 1.22
CA GLY A 113 -4.97 -36.21 1.72
C GLY A 113 -5.75 -37.49 2.03
N GLY A 114 -6.91 -37.37 2.69
CA GLY A 114 -7.77 -38.52 3.02
C GLY A 114 -8.32 -39.24 1.78
N ILE A 115 -8.72 -38.48 0.75
CA ILE A 115 -9.22 -39.04 -0.51
C ILE A 115 -8.10 -39.79 -1.24
N LEU A 116 -6.91 -39.19 -1.35
CA LEU A 116 -5.75 -39.83 -1.99
C LEU A 116 -5.36 -41.13 -1.28
N LEU A 117 -5.35 -41.13 0.06
CA LEU A 117 -4.99 -42.30 0.85
C LEU A 117 -6.03 -43.42 0.69
N SER A 118 -7.32 -43.06 0.63
CA SER A 118 -8.41 -44.02 0.36
C SER A 118 -8.30 -44.65 -1.02
N LEU A 119 -8.02 -43.85 -2.06
CA LEU A 119 -7.82 -44.34 -3.43
C LEU A 119 -6.58 -45.23 -3.54
N PHE A 120 -5.50 -44.87 -2.85
CA PHE A 120 -4.27 -45.64 -2.81
C PHE A 120 -4.46 -47.02 -2.16
N LEU A 121 -5.18 -47.07 -1.03
CA LEU A 121 -5.51 -48.33 -0.36
C LEU A 121 -6.40 -49.23 -1.23
N TRP A 122 -7.40 -48.64 -1.89
CA TRP A 122 -8.28 -49.38 -2.81
C TRP A 122 -7.49 -49.95 -4.00
N PHE A 123 -6.57 -49.18 -4.57
CA PHE A 123 -5.68 -49.63 -5.64
C PHE A 123 -4.75 -50.76 -5.18
N MET A 124 -4.17 -50.66 -3.97
CA MET A 124 -3.30 -51.69 -3.41
C MET A 124 -4.06 -53.01 -3.20
N VAL A 125 -5.28 -52.95 -2.64
CA VAL A 125 -6.12 -54.14 -2.41
C VAL A 125 -6.58 -54.75 -3.72
N GLY A 126 -6.98 -53.94 -4.70
CA GLY A 126 -7.35 -54.41 -6.04
C GLY A 126 -6.19 -55.10 -6.76
N MET A 127 -4.96 -54.60 -6.58
CA MET A 127 -3.75 -55.19 -7.14
C MET A 127 -3.40 -56.54 -6.48
N GLN A 128 -3.66 -56.70 -5.18
CA GLN A 128 -3.47 -57.98 -4.48
C GLN A 128 -4.52 -59.04 -4.87
N ALA A 129 -5.73 -58.63 -5.24
CA ALA A 129 -6.80 -59.53 -5.65
C ALA A 129 -6.66 -60.06 -7.10
N LEU A 130 -5.79 -59.44 -7.90
CA LEU A 130 -5.50 -59.81 -9.29
C LEU A 130 -4.18 -60.59 -9.45
N ALA A 131 -3.43 -60.79 -8.37
CA ALA A 131 -2.20 -61.58 -8.32
C ALA A 131 -2.46 -62.96 -7.69
#